data_AF-A0A914V145-F1
#
_entry.id   AF-A0A914V145-F1
#
_cell.length_a   1.000
_cell.length_b   1.000
_cell.length_c   1.000
_cell.angle_alpha   90.00
_cell.angle_beta   90.00
_cell.angle_gamma   90.00
#
_symmetry.space_group_name_H-M   'P 1'
#
loop_
_entity.id
_entity.type
_entity.pdbx_description
1 polymer ?
#
loop_
_entity_poly.entity_id
_entity_poly.type
_entity_poly.pdbx_seq_one_letter_code
_entity_poly.pdbx_strand_id
1 'polypeptide(L)' 'MRTERNADGKALFLQVVAHLNLTEKDYFALSFRDDGNRNWLYNEKRIAKQLH' A
#
# COMPACT_ATOMS: atom_id res chain seq x y z
N MET A 1 -12.29 3.58 0.50
CA MET A 1 -11.26 4.41 -0.17
C MET A 1 -11.14 3.92 -1.61
N ARG A 2 -11.16 4.80 -2.61
CA ARG A 2 -10.91 4.43 -4.02
C ARG A 2 -9.52 4.92 -4.38
N THR A 3 -8.65 4.00 -4.80
CA THR A 3 -7.33 4.36 -5.35
C THR A 3 -7.40 4.31 -6.87
N GLU A 4 -6.63 5.15 -7.55
CA GLU A 4 -6.61 5.17 -9.02
C GLU A 4 -5.99 3.88 -9.58
N ARG A 5 -6.44 3.45 -10.76
CA ARG A 5 -5.94 2.21 -11.42
C ARG A 5 -4.43 2.23 -11.67
N ASN A 6 -3.84 3.42 -11.74
CA ASN A 6 -2.42 3.63 -11.99
C ASN A 6 -1.60 3.96 -10.73
N ALA A 7 -2.23 3.96 -9.55
CA ALA A 7 -1.59 4.31 -8.30
C ALA A 7 -0.41 3.40 -7.96
N ASP A 8 0.62 4.01 -7.37
CA ASP A 8 1.72 3.32 -6.72
C ASP A 8 1.38 2.97 -5.26
N GLY A 9 2.24 2.13 -4.65
CA GLY A 9 2.07 1.74 -3.26
C GLY A 9 2.06 2.95 -2.31
N LYS A 10 2.83 3.99 -2.63
CA LYS A 10 2.92 5.22 -1.84
C LYS A 10 1.59 5.97 -1.78
N ALA A 11 0.89 6.10 -2.91
CA ALA A 11 -0.40 6.77 -2.98
C ALA A 11 -1.45 6.10 -2.09
N LEU A 12 -1.49 4.75 -2.07
CA LEU A 12 -2.36 4.01 -1.16
C LEU A 12 -1.91 4.16 0.29
N PHE A 13 -0.61 4.07 0.56
CA PHE A 13 -0.06 4.21 1.90
C PHE A 13 -0.41 5.57 2.53
N LEU A 14 -0.27 6.66 1.79
CA LEU A 14 -0.62 8.00 2.25
C LEU A 14 -2.12 8.15 2.56
N GLN A 15 -3.00 7.52 1.78
CA GLN A 15 -4.44 7.50 2.09
C GLN A 15 -4.73 6.78 3.41
N VAL A 16 -4.05 5.66 3.66
CA VAL A 16 -4.20 4.91 4.92
C VAL A 16 -3.65 5.71 6.11
N VAL A 17 -2.47 6.31 5.96
CA VAL A 17 -1.87 7.19 6.98
C VAL A 17 -2.80 8.35 7.33
N ALA A 18 -3.36 9.02 6.31
CA ALA A 18 -4.30 10.13 6.52
C ALA A 18 -5.60 9.66 7.16
N HIS A 19 -6.14 8.51 6.74
CA HIS A 19 -7.39 7.97 7.27
C HIS A 19 -7.27 7.54 8.74
N LEU A 20 -6.14 6.95 9.11
CA LEU A 20 -5.85 6.49 10.47
C LEU A 20 -5.19 7.56 11.35
N ASN A 21 -4.88 8.72 10.79
CA ASN A 21 -4.17 9.82 11.44
C ASN A 21 -2.84 9.35 12.09
N LEU A 22 -2.04 8.59 11.34
CA LEU A 22 -0.77 8.04 11.84
C LEU A 22 0.32 9.11 11.91
N THR A 23 0.86 9.32 13.10
CA THR A 23 1.97 10.28 13.34
C THR A 23 3.31 9.71 12.86
N GLU A 24 3.65 8.49 13.26
CA GLU A 24 4.95 7.87 12.97
C GLU A 24 4.85 6.87 11.80
N LYS A 25 4.47 7.39 10.62
CA LYS A 25 4.24 6.58 9.41
C LYS A 25 5.44 5.73 8.98
N ASP A 26 6.66 6.13 9.32
CA ASP A 26 7.88 5.45 8.87
C ASP A 26 8.06 4.05 9.50
N TYR A 27 7.30 3.72 10.56
CA TYR A 27 7.25 2.37 11.15
C TYR A 27 6.26 1.42 10.47
N PHE A 28 5.43 1.92 9.55
CA PHE A 28 4.36 1.13 8.96
C PHE A 28 4.64 0.85 7.49
N ALA A 29 4.22 -0.33 7.05
CA ALA A 29 4.21 -0.73 5.65
C ALA A 29 2.92 -1.52 5.36
N LEU A 30 2.51 -1.50 4.09
CA LEU A 30 1.38 -2.28 3.64
C LEU A 30 1.84 -3.67 3.21
N SER A 31 1.04 -4.69 3.55
CA SER A 31 1.17 -6.02 2.99
C SER A 31 -0.18 -6.49 2.45
N PHE A 32 -0.14 -7.40 1.48
CA PHE A 32 -1.30 -8.07 0.93
C PHE A 32 -1.11 -9.58 1.01
N ARG A 33 -2.21 -10.32 0.92
CA ARG A 33 -2.17 -11.78 0.82
C ARG A 33 -2.42 -12.20 -0.62
N ASP A 34 -1.55 -13.06 -1.12
CA ASP A 34 -1.68 -13.70 -2.42
C ASP A 34 -1.38 -15.19 -2.27
N ASP A 35 -2.31 -16.03 -2.69
CA ASP A 35 -2.29 -17.49 -2.49
C ASP A 35 -1.88 -17.91 -1.06
N GLY A 36 -2.41 -17.21 -0.05
CA GLY A 36 -2.09 -17.45 1.36
C GLY A 36 -0.74 -16.90 1.85
N ASN A 37 0.15 -16.48 0.94
CA ASN A 37 1.43 -15.86 1.27
C ASN A 37 1.28 -14.37 1.57
N ARG A 38 2.02 -13.88 2.57
CA ARG A 38 2.08 -12.44 2.90
C ARG A 38 3.16 -11.78 2.08
N ASN A 39 2.76 -10.87 1.19
CA ASN A 39 3.65 -10.10 0.35
C ASN A 39 3.65 -8.62 0.77
N TRP A 40 4.83 -7.99 0.77
CA TRP A 40 4.95 -6.57 1.06
C TRP A 40 4.61 -5.73 -0.17
N LEU A 41 3.86 -4.65 0.04
CA LEU A 41 3.57 -3.67 -0.99
C LEU A 41 4.64 -2.59 -0.99
N TYR A 42 5.46 -2.56 -2.04
CA TYR A 42 6.51 -1.56 -2.22
C TYR A 42 5.92 -0.22 -2.66
N ASN A 43 6.32 0.85 -1.98
CA ASN A 43 5.83 2.20 -2.20
C ASN A 43 6.15 2.75 -3.61
N GLU A 44 7.29 2.36 -4.17
CA GLU A 44 7.81 2.86 -5.45
C GLU A 44 7.24 2.14 -6.68
N LYS A 45 6.54 1.02 -6.47
CA LYS A 45 6.00 0.19 -7.55
C LYS A 45 4.51 0.44 -7.71
N ARG A 46 4.04 0.40 -8.95
CA ARG A 46 2.60 0.41 -9.26
C ARG A 46 1.93 -0.80 -8.62
N ILE A 47 0.80 -0.59 -7.94
CA ILE A 47 0.11 -1.66 -7.22
C ILE A 47 -0.27 -2.80 -8.17
N ALA A 48 -0.78 -2.46 -9.36
CA ALA A 48 -1.15 -3.43 -10.39
C ALA A 48 0.02 -4.28 -10.95
N LYS A 49 1.28 -3.92 -10.68
CA LYS A 49 2.45 -4.72 -11.05
C LYS A 49 2.95 -5.62 -9.91
N GLN A 50 2.38 -5.48 -8.71
CA GLN A 50 2.80 -6.21 -7.51
C GLN A 50 1.80 -7.28 -7.11
N LEU A 51 0.52 -7.05 -7.42
CA LEU A 51 -0.53 -8.05 -7.28
C LEU A 51 -0.39 -9.04 -8.45
N HIS A 52 -0.19 -10.32 -8.14
CA HIS A 52 -0.19 -11.41 -9.11
C HIS A 52 -1.60 -11.97 -9.33
#